data_AF-A0A7V5GVC4-F1
#
_entry.id   AF-A0A7V5GVC4-F1
#
_cell.length_a   1.000
_cell.length_b   1.000
_cell.length_c   1.000
_cell.angle_alpha   90.00
_cell.angle_beta   90.00
_cell.angle_gamma   90.00
#
_symmetry.space_group_name_H-M   'P 1'
#
loop_
_entity.id
_entity.type
_entity.pdbx_description
1 polymer ?
#
loop_
_entity_poly.entity_id
_entity_poly.type
_entity_poly.pdbx_seq_one_letter_code
_entity_poly.pdbx_strand_id
1 'polypeptide(L)'
;MLPALMLIIMVKSGSAVDYSGNLQLRYDSGREVNPRVSDPFPDNRVDRDYFEGLFTAELFFSKLPVGDRLRLGIRLLELRPSDVDEQIYGFGDERRIDDRIYAQLSLNRWEFWLGDVYETFGRGMTLNLFENRDLYFNSGLRGGKVTYRSGRVRFKTIYGQSRRWYLVEEERLGGINLEYKPSPDYYFGGNLTLQDGLYYNRRFMPGAYGGFKIGPVSLYAEYAQSRL
;
A
#
# COMPACT_ATOMS: atom_id res chain seq x y z
N MET A 1 -15.91 -19.63 3.47
CA MET A 1 -14.46 -19.65 3.19
C MET A 1 -14.28 -20.44 1.90
N LEU A 2 -14.19 -19.74 0.77
CA LEU A 2 -14.13 -20.34 -0.56
C LEU A 2 -12.66 -20.57 -1.00
N PRO A 3 -12.40 -21.46 -1.98
CA PRO A 3 -11.05 -21.86 -2.33
C PRO A 3 -10.31 -20.75 -3.10
N ALA A 4 -9.19 -20.29 -2.55
CA ALA A 4 -8.20 -19.52 -3.29
C ALA A 4 -7.14 -20.48 -3.84
N LEU A 5 -6.91 -20.45 -5.16
CA LEU A 5 -5.78 -21.16 -5.77
C LEU A 5 -4.62 -20.19 -5.93
N MET A 6 -3.53 -20.44 -5.22
CA MET A 6 -2.30 -19.66 -5.32
C MET A 6 -1.20 -20.54 -5.91
N LEU A 7 -0.67 -20.13 -7.07
CA LEU A 7 0.49 -20.77 -7.68
C LEU A 7 1.68 -19.82 -7.61
N ILE A 8 2.66 -20.18 -6.78
CA ILE A 8 3.92 -19.45 -6.65
C ILE A 8 4.98 -20.19 -7.47
N ILE A 9 5.50 -19.54 -8.51
CA ILE A 9 6.62 -20.06 -9.30
C ILE A 9 7.86 -19.23 -8.94
N MET A 10 8.74 -19.83 -8.15
CA MET A 10 10.08 -19.29 -7.90
C MET A 10 11.09 -20.07 -8.73
N VAL A 11 11.77 -19.39 -9.63
CA VAL A 11 12.90 -19.98 -10.36
C VAL A 11 14.13 -19.15 -10.06
N LYS A 12 15.07 -19.78 -9.35
CA LYS A 12 16.40 -19.21 -9.18
C LYS A 12 17.25 -19.67 -10.36
N SER A 13 17.68 -18.72 -11.16
CA SER A 13 18.68 -18.93 -12.20
C SER A 13 20.04 -18.62 -11.57
N GLY A 14 21.08 -19.43 -11.80
CA GLY A 14 22.45 -19.15 -11.33
C GLY A 14 23.11 -17.92 -12.00
N SER A 15 22.31 -17.02 -12.57
CA SER A 15 22.71 -15.84 -13.35
C SER A 15 22.69 -14.57 -12.50
N ALA A 16 23.19 -13.45 -13.01
CA ALA A 16 23.17 -12.14 -12.33
C ALA A 16 21.75 -11.58 -12.07
N VAL A 17 20.71 -12.28 -12.53
CA VAL A 17 19.30 -11.90 -12.47
C VAL A 17 18.49 -13.08 -11.94
N ASP A 18 17.79 -12.84 -10.82
CA ASP A 18 16.73 -13.72 -10.31
C ASP A 18 15.37 -13.21 -10.76
N TYR A 19 14.35 -14.07 -10.81
CA TYR A 19 12.98 -13.67 -11.07
C TYR A 19 11.99 -14.41 -10.17
N SER A 20 10.85 -13.77 -9.89
CA SER A 20 9.74 -14.41 -9.19
C SER A 20 8.42 -14.06 -9.83
N GLY A 21 7.56 -15.06 -10.00
CA GLY A 21 6.20 -14.89 -10.49
C GLY A 21 5.18 -15.42 -9.49
N ASN A 22 4.06 -14.74 -9.38
CA ASN A 22 2.89 -15.21 -8.63
C ASN A 22 1.64 -15.03 -9.49
N LEU A 23 0.84 -16.09 -9.61
CA LEU A 23 -0.50 -16.03 -10.15
C LEU A 23 -1.47 -16.47 -9.07
N GLN A 24 -2.38 -15.58 -8.70
CA GLN A 24 -3.44 -15.83 -7.74
C GLN A 24 -4.77 -15.67 -8.48
N LEU A 25 -5.60 -16.72 -8.42
CA LEU A 25 -6.96 -16.68 -8.93
C LEU A 25 -7.92 -16.86 -7.75
N ARG A 26 -8.89 -15.96 -7.63
CA ARG A 26 -9.95 -16.00 -6.62
C ARG A 26 -11.29 -15.92 -7.31
N TYR A 27 -12.18 -16.81 -6.91
CA TYR A 27 -13.59 -16.75 -7.24
C TYR A 27 -14.36 -16.81 -5.92
N ASP A 28 -15.35 -15.93 -5.78
CA ASP A 28 -16.21 -15.88 -4.61
C ASP A 28 -17.66 -15.80 -5.09
N SER A 29 -18.52 -16.59 -4.44
CA SER A 29 -19.96 -16.60 -4.68
C SER A 29 -20.69 -16.71 -3.35
N GLY A 30 -21.61 -15.80 -3.08
CA GLY A 30 -22.34 -15.83 -1.82
C GLY A 30 -23.19 -14.61 -1.53
N ARG A 31 -23.86 -14.63 -0.37
CA ARG A 31 -24.70 -13.54 0.10
C ARG A 31 -23.94 -12.64 1.06
N GLU A 32 -23.73 -11.39 0.68
CA GLU A 32 -23.11 -10.37 1.56
C GLU A 32 -24.13 -9.35 2.04
N VAL A 33 -23.93 -8.80 3.23
CA VAL A 33 -24.74 -7.72 3.78
C VAL A 33 -24.44 -6.45 2.99
N ASN A 34 -25.45 -5.81 2.40
CA ASN A 34 -25.30 -4.54 1.70
C ASN A 34 -24.94 -3.42 2.69
N PRO A 35 -23.72 -2.86 2.64
CA PRO A 35 -23.24 -1.91 3.64
C PRO A 35 -23.85 -0.51 3.50
N ARG A 36 -24.59 -0.21 2.42
CA ARG A 36 -25.22 1.10 2.17
C ARG A 36 -26.67 1.20 2.63
N VAL A 37 -27.31 0.08 2.94
CA VAL A 37 -28.71 0.08 3.38
C VAL A 37 -28.73 0.23 4.90
N SER A 38 -28.69 1.47 5.38
CA SER A 38 -29.11 1.80 6.74
C SER A 38 -30.64 1.80 6.79
N ASP A 39 -31.27 0.64 6.67
CA ASP A 39 -32.74 0.53 6.66
C ASP A 39 -33.18 -0.63 7.57
N PRO A 40 -34.33 -0.55 8.26
CA PRO A 40 -34.71 -1.44 9.35
C PRO A 40 -35.20 -2.82 8.90
N PHE A 41 -34.87 -3.25 7.68
CA PHE A 41 -35.32 -4.52 7.13
C PHE A 41 -34.28 -5.63 7.38
N PRO A 42 -34.71 -6.80 7.90
CA PRO A 42 -33.81 -7.86 8.38
C PRO A 42 -33.11 -8.69 7.29
N ASP A 43 -33.33 -8.40 6.00
CA ASP A 43 -32.72 -9.13 4.89
C ASP A 43 -32.10 -8.17 3.86
N ASN A 44 -31.01 -7.52 4.25
CA ASN A 44 -30.19 -6.68 3.37
C ASN A 44 -29.07 -7.47 2.68
N ARG A 45 -29.29 -8.77 2.45
CA ARG A 45 -28.29 -9.62 1.80
C ARG A 45 -28.42 -9.58 0.29
N VAL A 46 -27.29 -9.47 -0.38
CA VAL A 46 -27.18 -9.41 -1.83
C VAL A 46 -26.30 -10.55 -2.31
N ASP A 47 -26.76 -11.29 -3.31
CA ASP A 47 -25.95 -12.31 -3.98
C ASP A 47 -24.80 -11.59 -4.73
N ARG A 48 -23.57 -12.02 -4.48
CA ARG A 48 -22.35 -11.52 -5.12
C ARG A 48 -21.62 -12.69 -5.74
N ASP A 49 -21.32 -12.55 -7.02
CA ASP A 49 -20.40 -13.40 -7.75
C ASP A 49 -19.28 -12.51 -8.31
N TYR A 50 -18.03 -12.76 -7.93
CA TYR A 50 -16.91 -12.04 -8.54
C TYR A 50 -15.73 -12.95 -8.81
N PHE A 51 -14.91 -12.51 -9.77
CA PHE A 51 -13.66 -13.15 -10.14
C PHE A 51 -12.51 -12.16 -10.09
N GLU A 52 -11.40 -12.59 -9.49
CA GLU A 52 -10.17 -11.83 -9.39
C GLU A 52 -9.00 -12.67 -9.93
N GLY A 53 -8.26 -12.11 -10.89
CA GLY A 53 -7.01 -12.64 -11.38
C GLY A 53 -5.87 -11.68 -11.07
N LEU A 54 -4.95 -12.08 -10.20
CA LEU A 54 -3.78 -11.29 -9.85
C LEU A 54 -2.52 -11.98 -10.37
N PHE A 55 -1.83 -11.29 -11.28
CA PHE A 55 -0.50 -11.64 -11.73
C PHE A 55 0.53 -10.67 -11.14
N THR A 56 1.63 -11.18 -10.62
CA THR A 56 2.79 -10.39 -10.21
C THR A 56 4.04 -11.03 -10.79
N ALA A 57 4.88 -10.23 -11.44
CA ALA A 57 6.20 -10.64 -11.88
C ALA A 57 7.24 -9.65 -11.38
N GLU A 58 8.35 -10.18 -10.88
CA GLU A 58 9.47 -9.39 -10.40
C GLU A 58 10.79 -9.91 -10.96
N LEU A 59 11.68 -8.98 -11.30
CA LEU A 59 13.07 -9.24 -11.65
C LEU A 59 13.98 -8.64 -10.58
N PHE A 60 15.01 -9.37 -10.17
CA PHE A 60 15.97 -8.95 -9.17
C PHE A 60 17.38 -9.02 -9.74
N PHE A 61 18.09 -7.92 -9.68
CA PHE A 61 19.47 -7.81 -10.13
C PHE A 61 20.35 -7.63 -8.90
N SER A 62 21.16 -8.64 -8.59
CA SER A 62 21.94 -8.72 -7.35
C SER A 62 23.41 -8.29 -7.51
N LYS A 63 23.83 -7.95 -8.73
CA LYS A 63 25.18 -7.44 -9.06
C LYS A 63 25.09 -6.33 -10.10
N LEU A 64 24.76 -5.12 -9.66
CA LEU A 64 24.75 -3.96 -10.56
C LEU A 64 26.09 -3.18 -10.48
N PRO A 65 26.51 -2.51 -11.57
CA PRO A 65 27.70 -1.67 -11.56
C PRO A 65 27.62 -0.49 -10.57
N VAL A 66 26.41 -0.08 -10.19
CA VAL A 66 26.14 1.15 -9.42
C VAL A 66 25.46 0.87 -8.08
N GLY A 67 25.24 -0.40 -7.69
CA GLY A 67 24.46 -0.70 -6.47
C GLY A 67 24.35 -2.17 -6.06
N ASP A 68 23.79 -2.36 -4.87
CA ASP A 68 23.70 -3.68 -4.23
C ASP A 68 22.53 -4.50 -4.78
N ARG A 69 21.39 -3.85 -5.09
CA ARG A 69 20.21 -4.52 -5.65
C ARG A 69 19.30 -3.59 -6.44
N LEU A 70 18.84 -4.04 -7.61
CA LEU A 70 17.66 -3.47 -8.29
C LEU A 70 16.55 -4.50 -8.34
N ARG A 71 15.33 -4.05 -8.11
CA ARG A 71 14.12 -4.82 -8.24
C ARG A 71 13.16 -4.10 -9.19
N LEU A 72 12.71 -4.78 -10.22
CA LEU A 72 11.68 -4.31 -11.12
C LEU A 72 10.45 -5.18 -10.91
N GLY A 73 9.28 -4.57 -10.74
CA GLY A 73 8.04 -5.29 -10.48
C GLY A 73 6.93 -4.81 -11.39
N ILE A 74 6.15 -5.75 -11.90
CA ILE A 74 4.85 -5.50 -12.50
C ILE A 74 3.79 -6.32 -11.77
N ARG A 75 2.64 -5.71 -11.55
CA ARG A 75 1.44 -6.35 -11.04
C ARG A 75 0.29 -6.01 -11.97
N LEU A 76 -0.44 -7.02 -12.41
CA LEU A 76 -1.65 -6.89 -13.19
C LEU A 76 -2.78 -7.54 -12.39
N LEU A 77 -3.81 -6.78 -12.10
CA LEU A 77 -5.01 -7.25 -11.43
C LEU A 77 -6.18 -7.12 -12.41
N GLU A 78 -6.73 -8.25 -12.84
CA GLU A 78 -8.02 -8.32 -13.52
C GLU A 78 -9.11 -8.54 -12.47
N LEU A 79 -10.05 -7.60 -12.38
CA LEU A 79 -11.22 -7.71 -11.52
C LEU A 79 -12.48 -7.73 -12.39
N ARG A 80 -13.35 -8.70 -12.10
CA ARG A 80 -14.72 -8.75 -12.61
C ARG A 80 -15.66 -8.63 -11.42
N PRO A 81 -16.15 -7.42 -11.12
CA PRO A 81 -17.03 -7.16 -9.98
C PRO A 81 -18.38 -7.87 -10.19
N SER A 82 -19.14 -8.04 -9.10
CA SER A 82 -20.54 -8.49 -9.20
C SER A 82 -21.46 -7.36 -9.66
N ASP A 83 -22.63 -7.67 -10.23
CA ASP A 83 -23.66 -6.69 -10.61
C ASP A 83 -24.07 -5.77 -9.44
N VAL A 84 -23.92 -6.26 -8.20
CA VAL A 84 -24.21 -5.49 -7.00
C VAL A 84 -23.08 -4.54 -6.63
N ASP A 85 -21.83 -4.95 -6.87
CA ASP A 85 -20.67 -4.09 -6.76
C ASP A 85 -20.71 -2.96 -7.80
N GLU A 86 -21.28 -3.21 -8.98
CA GLU A 86 -21.61 -2.17 -9.96
C GLU A 86 -22.57 -1.13 -9.42
N GLN A 87 -23.67 -1.55 -8.81
CA GLN A 87 -24.69 -0.63 -8.28
C GLN A 87 -24.21 0.13 -7.03
N ILE A 88 -23.50 -0.54 -6.12
CA ILE A 88 -23.07 0.05 -4.85
C ILE A 88 -21.87 0.95 -5.04
N TYR A 89 -20.87 0.50 -5.80
CA TYR A 89 -19.59 1.21 -5.94
C TYR A 89 -19.41 1.83 -7.32
N GLY A 90 -20.44 1.84 -8.17
CA GLY A 90 -20.34 2.38 -9.53
C GLY A 90 -19.31 1.65 -10.38
N PHE A 91 -18.96 0.40 -10.01
CA PHE A 91 -18.05 -0.40 -10.80
C PHE A 91 -18.80 -0.91 -12.02
N GLY A 92 -18.87 -0.11 -13.09
CA GLY A 92 -19.47 -0.52 -14.35
C GLY A 92 -19.03 -1.94 -14.75
N ASP A 93 -19.81 -2.61 -15.60
CA ASP A 93 -19.59 -3.94 -16.21
C ASP A 93 -18.24 -4.13 -16.97
N GLU A 94 -17.25 -3.27 -16.70
CA GLU A 94 -15.93 -3.21 -17.28
C GLU A 94 -14.96 -4.11 -16.52
N ARG A 95 -14.37 -5.07 -17.24
CA ARG A 95 -13.17 -5.78 -16.79
C ARG A 95 -12.11 -4.74 -16.42
N ARG A 96 -11.79 -4.66 -15.13
CA ARG A 96 -10.83 -3.68 -14.64
C ARG A 96 -9.44 -4.28 -14.64
N ILE A 97 -8.51 -3.61 -15.30
CA ILE A 97 -7.08 -3.92 -15.23
C ILE A 97 -6.42 -2.84 -14.38
N ASP A 98 -5.99 -3.19 -13.16
CA ASP A 98 -5.10 -2.34 -12.35
C ASP A 98 -3.66 -2.78 -12.58
N ASP A 99 -2.91 -1.94 -13.29
CA ASP A 99 -1.50 -2.11 -13.56
C ASP A 99 -0.65 -1.36 -12.53
N ARG A 100 0.32 -2.06 -11.93
CA ARG A 100 1.28 -1.45 -11.03
C ARG A 100 2.67 -1.83 -11.47
N ILE A 101 3.41 -0.81 -11.85
CA ILE A 101 4.81 -0.95 -12.21
C ILE A 101 5.61 -0.22 -11.14
N TYR A 102 6.70 -0.83 -10.68
CA TYR A 102 7.64 -0.17 -9.82
C TYR A 102 9.08 -0.59 -10.09
N ALA A 103 9.98 0.30 -9.68
CA ALA A 103 11.41 0.04 -9.61
C ALA A 103 11.90 0.40 -8.20
N GLN A 104 12.72 -0.47 -7.62
CA GLN A 104 13.37 -0.26 -6.33
C GLN A 104 14.88 -0.44 -6.48
N LEU A 105 15.65 0.58 -6.11
CA LEU A 105 17.11 0.56 -6.11
C LEU A 105 17.62 0.67 -4.66
N SER A 106 18.44 -0.29 -4.24
CA SER A 106 19.09 -0.30 -2.92
C SER A 106 20.58 -0.04 -3.06
N LEU A 107 21.06 1.03 -2.41
CA LEU A 107 22.43 1.52 -2.41
C LEU A 107 22.93 1.72 -0.97
N ASN A 108 23.59 0.72 -0.38
CA ASN A 108 24.15 0.78 0.97
C ASN A 108 23.10 1.23 2.01
N ARG A 109 23.12 2.50 2.40
CA ARG A 109 22.20 3.10 3.39
C ARG A 109 20.92 3.66 2.78
N TRP A 110 20.84 3.74 1.46
CA TRP A 110 19.74 4.36 0.72
C TRP A 110 18.90 3.32 -0.01
N GLU A 111 17.60 3.56 -0.07
CA GLU A 111 16.64 2.79 -0.83
C GLU A 111 15.72 3.77 -1.56
N PHE A 112 15.70 3.69 -2.89
CA PHE A 112 14.87 4.50 -3.76
C PHE A 112 13.78 3.62 -4.35
N TRP A 113 12.55 4.11 -4.39
CA TRP A 113 11.42 3.43 -4.99
C TRP A 113 10.66 4.40 -5.87
N LEU A 114 10.30 3.97 -7.08
CA LEU A 114 9.53 4.73 -8.05
C LEU A 114 8.39 3.87 -8.61
N GLY A 115 7.25 4.49 -8.92
CA GLY A 115 6.06 3.82 -9.41
C GLY A 115 4.97 3.74 -8.34
N ASP A 116 4.43 2.55 -8.10
CA ASP A 116 3.42 2.34 -7.06
C ASP A 116 4.07 2.24 -5.68
N VAL A 117 3.77 3.19 -4.79
CA VAL A 117 4.38 3.29 -3.46
C VAL A 117 3.35 3.21 -2.34
N TYR A 118 3.70 2.40 -1.33
CA TYR A 118 3.02 2.30 -0.04
C TYR A 118 4.00 2.70 1.05
N GLU A 119 3.52 3.43 2.06
CA GLU A 119 4.32 3.86 3.19
C GLU A 119 3.43 4.18 4.38
N THR A 120 3.97 3.92 5.57
CA THR A 120 3.33 4.25 6.84
C THR A 120 4.32 5.01 7.70
N PHE A 121 3.92 6.17 8.20
CA PHE A 121 4.69 6.93 9.18
C PHE A 121 4.21 6.61 10.58
N GLY A 122 5.12 6.35 11.53
CA GLY A 122 4.74 5.95 12.88
C GLY A 122 3.88 4.68 12.88
N ARG A 123 2.67 4.76 13.46
CA ARG A 123 1.63 3.72 13.38
C ARG A 123 0.51 4.09 12.40
N GLY A 124 0.64 5.22 11.71
CA GLY A 124 -0.21 5.58 10.59
C GLY A 124 -1.20 6.71 10.87
N MET A 125 -1.04 7.50 11.94
CA MET A 125 -1.96 8.61 12.21
C MET A 125 -1.81 9.76 11.20
N THR A 126 -0.60 10.07 10.75
CA THR A 126 -0.38 11.10 9.72
C THR A 126 -0.30 10.56 8.30
N LEU A 127 0.18 9.34 8.12
CA LEU A 127 0.28 8.68 6.82
C LEU A 127 0.14 7.17 6.96
N ASN A 128 -0.86 6.60 6.30
CA ASN A 128 -0.99 5.16 6.15
C ASN A 128 -1.48 4.82 4.73
N LEU A 129 -0.53 4.53 3.84
CA LEU A 129 -0.82 4.10 2.48
C LEU A 129 -0.75 2.59 2.45
N PHE A 130 -1.88 1.94 2.19
CA PHE A 130 -2.00 0.49 2.17
C PHE A 130 -2.99 0.04 1.10
N GLU A 131 -2.94 -1.25 0.82
CA GLU A 131 -3.93 -1.94 0.02
C GLU A 131 -4.62 -2.98 0.91
N ASN A 132 -5.95 -2.92 0.96
CA ASN A 132 -6.79 -3.98 1.48
C ASN A 132 -7.64 -4.53 0.33
N ARG A 133 -7.32 -5.76 -0.08
CA ARG A 133 -7.94 -6.41 -1.23
C ARG A 133 -9.36 -6.87 -0.95
N ASP A 134 -9.62 -7.34 0.26
CA ASP A 134 -10.95 -7.80 0.66
C ASP A 134 -11.96 -6.64 0.68
N LEU A 135 -11.49 -5.41 0.92
CA LEU A 135 -12.32 -4.20 0.91
C LEU A 135 -12.20 -3.39 -0.39
N TYR A 136 -11.46 -3.90 -1.38
CA TYR A 136 -11.12 -3.16 -2.61
C TYR A 136 -10.63 -1.74 -2.32
N PHE A 137 -9.89 -1.55 -1.24
CA PHE A 137 -9.39 -0.25 -0.83
C PHE A 137 -7.91 -0.16 -1.13
N ASN A 138 -7.52 0.89 -1.85
CA ASN A 138 -6.13 1.16 -2.15
C ASN A 138 -5.83 2.65 -2.00
N SER A 139 -4.95 3.00 -1.07
CA SER A 139 -4.45 4.36 -0.88
C SER A 139 -3.01 4.56 -1.37
N GLY A 140 -2.46 3.62 -2.13
CA GLY A 140 -1.14 3.74 -2.76
C GLY A 140 -1.02 4.95 -3.69
N LEU A 141 0.20 5.47 -3.81
CA LEU A 141 0.48 6.61 -4.69
C LEU A 141 1.25 6.16 -5.93
N ARG A 142 0.99 6.85 -7.05
CA ARG A 142 1.91 6.89 -8.19
C ARG A 142 2.94 7.97 -7.91
N GLY A 143 4.17 7.58 -7.62
CA GLY A 143 5.20 8.53 -7.23
C GLY A 143 6.50 7.85 -6.85
N GLY A 144 7.14 8.37 -5.81
CA GLY A 144 8.40 7.84 -5.33
C GLY A 144 8.58 8.00 -3.84
N LYS A 145 9.41 7.13 -3.28
CA LYS A 145 9.88 7.26 -1.90
C LYS A 145 11.37 6.98 -1.80
N VAL A 146 11.98 7.61 -0.81
CA VAL A 146 13.39 7.40 -0.46
C VAL A 146 13.46 7.07 1.02
N THR A 147 14.20 6.01 1.34
CA THR A 147 14.51 5.63 2.71
C THR A 147 16.02 5.67 2.91
N TYR A 148 16.45 6.34 3.97
CA TYR A 148 17.82 6.32 4.46
C TYR A 148 17.89 5.63 5.82
N ARG A 149 18.85 4.72 6.00
CA ARG A 149 19.06 3.99 7.25
C ARG A 149 20.52 4.11 7.68
N SER A 150 20.77 4.70 8.85
CA SER A 150 22.10 4.83 9.42
C SER A 150 22.09 4.48 10.90
N GLY A 151 22.34 3.20 11.20
CA GLY A 151 22.39 2.68 12.56
C GLY A 151 21.11 2.96 13.32
N ARG A 152 21.13 3.98 14.18
CA ARG A 152 20.02 4.40 15.03
C ARG A 152 19.04 5.35 14.36
N VAL A 153 19.40 5.95 13.22
CA VAL A 153 18.57 6.94 12.54
C VAL A 153 17.96 6.33 11.28
N ARG A 154 16.67 6.60 11.08
CA ARG A 154 15.95 6.28 9.85
C ARG A 154 15.21 7.51 9.36
N PHE A 155 15.49 7.90 8.12
CA PHE A 155 14.77 8.97 7.43
C PHE A 155 13.99 8.36 6.28
N LYS A 156 12.77 8.84 6.07
CA LYS A 156 11.93 8.49 4.92
C LYS A 156 11.34 9.75 4.34
N THR A 157 11.23 9.80 3.03
CA THR A 157 10.43 10.78 2.32
C THR A 157 9.63 10.10 1.23
N ILE A 158 8.45 10.61 0.95
CA ILE A 158 7.55 10.12 -0.09
C ILE A 158 6.90 11.32 -0.79
N TYR A 159 6.67 11.19 -2.07
CA TYR A 159 5.88 12.13 -2.85
C TYR A 159 5.20 11.40 -3.99
N GLY A 160 3.93 11.68 -4.23
CA GLY A 160 3.19 11.09 -5.32
C GLY A 160 1.77 11.60 -5.43
N GLN A 161 1.07 11.10 -6.43
CA GLN A 161 -0.35 11.37 -6.65
C GLN A 161 -1.16 10.12 -6.31
N SER A 162 -2.26 10.27 -5.58
CA SER A 162 -3.20 9.18 -5.36
C SER A 162 -3.74 8.72 -6.70
N ARG A 163 -3.98 7.41 -6.82
CA ARG A 163 -4.73 6.90 -7.97
C ARG A 163 -6.17 7.37 -7.82
N ARG A 164 -6.75 7.90 -8.89
CA ARG A 164 -8.19 8.12 -8.93
C ARG A 164 -8.89 6.79 -8.68
N TRP A 165 -9.65 6.74 -7.59
CA TRP A 165 -10.50 5.62 -7.24
C TRP A 165 -11.87 6.16 -6.87
N TYR A 166 -12.90 5.32 -6.94
CA TYR A 166 -14.29 5.73 -6.78
C TYR A 166 -14.57 6.52 -5.47
N LEU A 167 -13.79 6.27 -4.41
CA LEU A 167 -13.88 6.96 -3.11
C LEU A 167 -12.66 7.84 -2.78
N VAL A 168 -11.68 7.93 -3.67
CA VAL A 168 -10.42 8.64 -3.44
C VAL A 168 -10.19 9.60 -4.60
N GLU A 169 -10.31 10.89 -4.29
CA GLU A 169 -9.98 11.95 -5.23
C GLU A 169 -8.48 11.92 -5.59
N GLU A 170 -8.17 12.49 -6.75
CA GLU A 170 -6.78 12.73 -7.11
C GLU A 170 -6.21 13.83 -6.21
N GLU A 171 -5.22 13.43 -5.42
CA GLU A 171 -4.55 14.26 -4.45
C GLU A 171 -3.05 14.06 -4.58
N ARG A 172 -2.29 15.14 -4.43
CA ARG A 172 -0.84 15.08 -4.31
C ARG A 172 -0.50 14.99 -2.84
N LEU A 173 0.24 13.96 -2.49
CA LEU A 173 0.71 13.73 -1.14
C LEU A 173 2.24 13.75 -1.12
N GLY A 174 2.79 14.57 -0.24
CA GLY A 174 4.20 14.56 0.13
C GLY A 174 4.35 14.33 1.62
N GLY A 175 5.44 13.69 2.03
CA GLY A 175 5.70 13.53 3.45
C GLY A 175 7.14 13.19 3.78
N ILE A 176 7.56 13.60 4.96
CA ILE A 176 8.85 13.26 5.54
C ILE A 176 8.66 12.62 6.91
N ASN A 177 9.56 11.71 7.26
CA ASN A 177 9.56 11.05 8.54
C ASN A 177 11.00 10.83 9.01
N LEU A 178 11.26 11.18 10.25
CA LEU A 178 12.52 10.94 10.92
C LEU A 178 12.25 10.10 12.17
N GLU A 179 13.03 9.04 12.34
CA GLU A 179 12.97 8.16 13.48
C GLU A 179 14.36 7.96 14.05
N TYR A 180 14.44 7.93 15.38
CA TYR A 180 15.63 7.59 16.12
C TYR A 180 15.34 6.43 17.08
N LYS A 181 16.22 5.43 17.06
CA LYS A 181 16.21 4.24 17.89
C LYS A 181 17.47 4.19 18.76
N PRO A 182 17.46 4.76 19.98
CA PRO A 182 18.64 4.76 20.84
C PRO A 182 19.08 3.34 21.21
N SER A 183 18.13 2.40 21.29
CA SER A 183 18.35 0.97 21.47
C SER A 183 17.28 0.16 20.72
N PRO A 184 17.37 -1.18 20.68
CA PRO A 184 16.33 -2.03 20.09
C PRO A 184 14.93 -1.87 20.72
N ASP A 185 14.88 -1.46 21.98
CA ASP A 185 13.65 -1.42 22.77
C ASP A 185 12.98 -0.05 22.81
N TYR A 186 13.64 1.01 22.33
CA TYR A 186 13.10 2.37 22.36
C TYR A 186 13.12 2.98 20.97
N TYR A 187 12.08 3.75 20.66
CA TYR A 187 12.05 4.57 19.45
C TYR A 187 11.25 5.85 19.68
N PHE A 188 11.62 6.90 18.98
CA PHE A 188 10.82 8.10 18.84
C PHE A 188 11.04 8.72 17.47
N GLY A 189 10.09 9.51 17.01
CA GLY A 189 10.18 10.15 15.72
C GLY A 189 9.18 11.26 15.53
N GLY A 190 9.45 12.02 14.48
CA GLY A 190 8.57 13.06 13.98
C GLY A 190 8.23 12.77 12.53
N ASN A 191 7.09 13.28 12.09
CA ASN A 191 6.70 13.22 10.70
C ASN A 191 5.93 14.47 10.31
N LEU A 192 5.87 14.68 9.01
CA LEU A 192 5.14 15.76 8.40
C LEU A 192 4.55 15.26 7.10
N THR A 193 3.28 15.50 6.89
CA THR A 193 2.64 15.31 5.58
C THR A 193 2.02 16.59 5.07
N LEU A 194 2.04 16.71 3.75
CA LEU A 194 1.43 17.74 2.95
C LEU A 194 0.50 17.04 1.96
N GLN A 195 -0.75 17.43 1.95
CA GLN A 195 -1.76 16.88 1.05
C GLN A 195 -2.43 18.03 0.32
N ASP A 196 -2.53 17.93 -1.00
CA ASP A 196 -3.09 18.93 -1.88
C ASP A 196 -4.10 18.26 -2.80
N GLY A 197 -5.39 18.59 -2.65
CA GLY A 197 -6.50 17.95 -3.35
C GLY A 197 -7.24 18.92 -4.25
N LEU A 198 -7.94 18.41 -5.27
CA LEU A 198 -8.67 19.24 -6.23
C LEU A 198 -9.80 20.09 -5.60
N TYR A 199 -10.43 19.58 -4.53
CA TYR A 199 -11.58 20.22 -3.88
C TYR A 199 -11.31 20.65 -2.42
N TYR A 200 -10.19 20.22 -1.82
CA TYR A 200 -9.86 20.51 -0.43
C TYR A 200 -8.66 21.47 -0.36
N ASN A 201 -8.73 22.42 0.59
CA ASN A 201 -7.58 23.25 0.94
C ASN A 201 -6.39 22.36 1.32
N ARG A 202 -5.19 22.81 0.91
CA ARG A 202 -3.91 22.20 1.26
C ARG A 202 -3.87 21.87 2.75
N ARG A 203 -3.70 20.59 3.09
CA ARG A 203 -3.59 20.13 4.48
C ARG A 203 -2.15 19.90 4.86
N PHE A 204 -1.82 20.33 6.07
CA PHE A 204 -0.53 20.14 6.71
C PHE A 204 -0.73 19.31 7.98
N MET A 205 -0.06 18.16 8.08
CA MET A 205 -0.22 17.28 9.24
C MET A 205 1.13 16.92 9.88
N PRO A 206 1.58 17.69 10.89
CA PRO A 206 2.70 17.29 11.73
C PRO A 206 2.26 16.18 12.68
N GLY A 207 3.18 15.28 12.96
CA GLY A 207 3.01 14.24 13.96
C GLY A 207 4.30 13.93 14.71
N ALA A 208 4.12 13.41 15.91
CA ALA A 208 5.19 12.90 16.75
C ALA A 208 4.75 11.57 17.35
N TYR A 209 5.69 10.65 17.50
CA TYR A 209 5.41 9.33 18.04
C TYR A 209 6.60 8.80 18.81
N GLY A 210 6.32 7.85 19.70
CA GLY A 210 7.34 7.13 20.42
C GLY A 210 6.79 5.86 21.02
N GLY A 211 7.68 4.99 21.43
CA GLY A 211 7.29 3.76 22.09
C GLY A 211 8.49 3.04 22.68
N PHE A 212 8.16 2.09 23.53
CA PHE A 212 9.15 1.22 24.15
C PHE A 212 8.62 -0.19 24.35
N LYS A 213 9.56 -1.14 24.49
CA LYS A 213 9.28 -2.54 24.74
C LYS A 213 9.87 -2.98 26.08
N ILE A 214 9.09 -3.70 26.88
CA ILE A 214 9.53 -4.34 28.12
C ILE A 214 9.11 -5.82 28.06
N GLY A 215 10.07 -6.69 27.75
CA GLY A 215 9.81 -8.12 27.57
C GLY A 215 8.78 -8.37 26.46
N PRO A 216 7.65 -9.05 26.73
CA PRO A 216 6.59 -9.27 25.73
C PRO A 216 5.68 -8.04 25.52
N VAL A 217 5.72 -7.05 26.40
CA VAL A 217 4.83 -5.88 26.36
C VAL A 217 5.44 -4.78 25.51
N SER A 218 4.65 -4.16 24.64
CA SER A 218 5.04 -2.98 23.87
C SER A 218 4.03 -1.87 24.10
N LEU A 219 4.53 -0.68 24.44
CA LEU A 219 3.73 0.53 24.62
C LEU A 219 4.13 1.56 23.57
N TYR A 220 3.14 2.28 23.04
CA TYR A 220 3.39 3.35 22.08
C TYR A 220 2.39 4.49 22.28
N ALA A 221 2.80 5.67 21.84
CA ALA A 221 1.96 6.84 21.72
C ALA A 221 2.27 7.53 20.38
N GLU A 222 1.22 8.06 19.76
CA GLU A 222 1.34 8.88 18.55
C GLU A 222 0.37 10.05 18.68
N TYR A 223 0.81 11.20 18.20
CA TYR A 223 0.04 12.43 18.13
C TYR A 223 0.16 12.97 16.71
N ALA A 224 -0.97 13.39 16.14
CA ALA A 224 -1.06 14.00 14.83
C ALA A 224 -2.07 15.15 14.89
N GLN A 225 -1.79 16.24 14.20
CA GLN A 225 -2.71 17.36 14.09
C GLN A 225 -2.88 17.77 12.64
N SER A 226 -4.12 17.79 12.13
CA SER A 226 -4.39 18.37 10.82
C SER A 226 -4.56 19.88 10.93
N ARG A 227 -3.92 20.63 10.04
CA ARG A 227 -4.04 22.09 9.89
C ARG A 227 -4.36 22.43 8.45
N LEU A 228 -5.23 23.43 8.27
CA LEU A 228 -5.54 24.07 6.99
C LEU A 228 -4.53 25.20 6.71
#